data_AF-A0A1T4S187-F1
#
_entry.id   AF-A0A1T4S187-F1
#
_cell.length_a   1.000
_cell.length_b   1.000
_cell.length_c   1.000
_cell.angle_alpha   90.00
_cell.angle_beta   90.00
_cell.angle_gamma   90.00
#
_symmetry.space_group_name_H-M   'P 1'
#
loop_
_entity.id
_entity.type
_entity.pdbx_description
1 polymer ?
#
loop_
_entity_poly.entity_id
_entity_poly.type
_entity_poly.pdbx_seq_one_letter_code
_entity_poly.pdbx_strand_id
1 'polypeptide(L)'
;MTPTLPIDAIRRALDAGEWDMAASLIAGHEREVREALETPGGSADGLQPDRSAWVALLSQQRLLLEQLKSARSETSDALRRLQDNRRGAQAYLAGAGG
;
A
#
# COMPACT_ATOMS: atom_id res chain seq x y z
N MET A 1 2.61 3.08 23.77
CA MET A 1 1.33 2.73 23.11
C MET A 1 1.64 2.20 21.72
N THR A 2 0.85 1.26 21.18
CA THR A 2 1.07 0.71 19.84
C THR A 2 0.30 1.54 18.81
N PRO A 3 0.93 2.04 17.73
CA PRO A 3 0.26 2.81 16.69
C PRO A 3 -0.80 1.98 15.97
N THR A 4 -1.86 2.63 15.50
CA THR A 4 -2.94 1.97 14.75
C THR A 4 -2.80 2.27 13.28
N LEU A 5 -2.69 1.24 12.44
CA LEU A 5 -2.58 1.42 10.99
C LEU A 5 -3.89 2.04 10.44
N PRO A 6 -3.85 3.21 9.76
CA PRO A 6 -5.03 3.85 9.20
C PRO A 6 -5.45 3.19 7.86
N ILE A 7 -5.67 1.87 7.90
CA ILE A 7 -5.86 1.05 6.69
C ILE A 7 -7.06 1.49 5.84
N ASP A 8 -8.16 1.89 6.48
CA ASP A 8 -9.37 2.34 5.76
C ASP A 8 -9.19 3.72 5.13
N ALA A 9 -8.34 4.59 5.71
CA ALA A 9 -8.00 5.87 5.10
C ALA A 9 -7.05 5.66 3.91
N ILE A 10 -6.05 4.77 4.06
CA ILE A 10 -5.13 4.41 2.98
C ILE A 10 -5.89 3.82 1.80
N ARG A 11 -6.78 2.84 2.04
CA ARG A 11 -7.59 2.22 0.98
C ARG A 11 -8.47 3.23 0.25
N ARG A 12 -9.18 4.10 0.99
CA ARG A 12 -10.00 5.15 0.36
C ARG A 12 -9.18 6.10 -0.51
N ALA A 13 -7.98 6.48 -0.07
CA ALA A 13 -7.09 7.33 -0.87
C ALA A 13 -6.61 6.61 -2.15
N LEU A 14 -6.26 5.32 -2.05
CA LEU A 14 -5.88 4.52 -3.21
C LEU A 14 -7.04 4.35 -4.22
N ASP A 15 -8.25 4.05 -3.72
CA ASP A 15 -9.44 3.89 -4.55
C ASP A 15 -9.84 5.20 -5.26
N ALA A 16 -9.60 6.35 -4.61
CA ALA A 16 -9.83 7.67 -5.18
C ALA A 16 -8.71 8.13 -6.15
N GLY A 17 -7.62 7.38 -6.28
CA GLY A 17 -6.44 7.80 -7.06
C GLY A 17 -5.62 8.92 -6.40
N GLU A 18 -5.85 9.18 -5.11
CA GLU A 18 -5.17 10.18 -4.30
C GLU A 18 -3.83 9.62 -3.77
N TRP A 19 -2.90 9.31 -4.69
CA TRP A 19 -1.65 8.62 -4.38
C TRP A 19 -0.77 9.37 -3.37
N ASP A 20 -0.70 10.70 -3.48
CA ASP A 20 0.08 11.54 -2.57
C ASP A 20 -0.50 11.54 -1.14
N MET A 21 -1.83 11.48 -1.03
CA MET A 21 -2.50 11.35 0.27
C MET A 21 -2.26 9.97 0.87
N ALA A 22 -2.35 8.90 0.07
CA ALA A 22 -2.02 7.55 0.53
C ALA A 22 -0.56 7.45 1.01
N ALA A 23 0.39 8.05 0.27
CA ALA A 23 1.79 8.11 0.66
C ALA A 23 2.01 8.90 1.96
N SER A 24 1.31 10.03 2.12
CA SER A 24 1.37 10.84 3.34
C SER A 24 0.84 10.11 4.57
N LEU A 25 -0.25 9.34 4.42
CA LEU A 25 -0.79 8.50 5.50
C LEU A 25 0.18 7.39 5.90
N ILE A 26 0.84 6.76 4.93
CA ILE A 26 1.87 5.72 5.20
C ILE A 26 3.08 6.33 5.92
N ALA A 27 3.57 7.48 5.46
CA ALA A 27 4.71 8.17 6.08
C ALA A 27 4.37 8.70 7.49
N GLY A 28 3.11 9.12 7.72
CA GLY A 28 2.59 9.43 9.05
C GLY A 28 2.68 8.23 9.99
N HIS A 29 2.11 7.09 9.57
CA HIS A 29 2.15 5.84 10.32
C HIS A 29 3.59 5.37 10.60
N GLU A 30 4.50 5.50 9.65
CA GLU A 30 5.92 5.15 9.85
C GLU A 30 6.57 5.98 10.97
N ARG A 31 6.27 7.29 11.03
CA ARG A 31 6.78 8.16 12.09
C ARG A 31 6.22 7.74 13.45
N GLU A 32 4.91 7.47 13.54
CA GLU A 32 4.28 6.99 14.78
C GLU A 32 4.87 5.65 15.26
N VAL A 33 5.17 4.73 14.34
CA VAL A 33 5.86 3.47 14.65
C VAL A 33 7.27 3.72 15.17
N ARG A 34 8.04 4.61 14.54
CA ARG A 34 9.39 4.96 14.99
C ARG A 34 9.35 5.57 16.38
N GLU A 35 8.49 6.55 16.62
CA GLU A 35 8.32 7.19 17.93
C GLU A 35 7.92 6.17 19.01
N ALA A 36 7.00 5.25 18.70
CA ALA A 36 6.58 4.20 19.62
C ALA A 36 7.68 3.17 19.95
N LEU A 37 8.64 2.95 19.04
CA LEU A 37 9.81 2.09 19.26
C LEU A 37 10.95 2.80 20.01
N GLU A 38 11.13 4.10 19.76
CA GLU A 38 12.19 4.91 20.37
C GLU A 38 11.85 5.37 21.80
N THR A 39 10.56 5.40 22.16
CA THR A 39 10.11 5.76 23.52
C THR A 39 10.54 4.69 24.53
N PRO A 40 11.55 4.94 25.39
CA PRO A 40 11.98 3.98 26.39
C PRO A 40 10.98 4.00 27.54
N GLY A 41 10.39 2.85 27.85
CA GLY A 41 9.45 2.72 28.98
C GLY A 41 7.98 2.83 28.60
N GLY A 42 7.54 2.05 27.60
CA GLY A 42 6.12 1.81 27.28
C GLY A 42 5.29 1.14 28.39
N SER A 43 5.70 1.30 29.64
CA SER A 43 5.11 0.77 30.85
C SER A 43 5.15 1.88 31.90
N ALA A 44 4.41 2.97 31.68
CA ALA A 44 4.15 3.95 32.75
C ALA A 44 3.50 3.26 33.98
N ASP A 45 2.97 2.04 33.83
CA ASP A 45 2.39 1.18 34.87
C ASP A 45 3.10 -0.18 35.08
N GLY A 46 4.34 -0.39 34.60
CA GLY A 46 5.01 -1.71 34.76
C GLY A 46 4.39 -2.87 33.97
N LEU A 47 3.40 -2.59 33.10
CA LEU A 47 2.79 -3.56 32.20
C LEU A 47 3.75 -3.86 31.04
N GLN A 48 4.15 -5.11 30.85
CA GLN A 48 5.00 -5.52 29.72
C GLN A 48 4.46 -4.94 28.40
N PRO A 49 5.34 -4.52 27.47
CA PRO A 49 4.91 -4.09 26.15
C PRO A 49 4.05 -5.19 25.51
N ASP A 50 2.84 -4.81 25.09
CA ASP A 50 1.86 -5.76 24.54
C ASP A 50 2.33 -6.29 23.18
N ARG A 51 3.08 -7.40 23.25
CA ARG A 51 3.61 -8.12 22.10
C ARG A 51 2.50 -8.51 21.13
N SER A 52 1.29 -8.81 21.62
CA SER A 52 0.18 -9.24 20.78
C SER A 52 -0.30 -8.10 19.87
N ALA A 53 -0.37 -6.88 20.39
CA ALA A 53 -0.71 -5.68 19.61
C ALA A 53 0.33 -5.39 18.52
N TRP A 54 1.62 -5.57 18.81
CA TRP A 54 2.69 -5.39 17.81
C TRP A 54 2.67 -6.46 16.72
N VAL A 55 2.39 -7.71 17.07
CA VAL A 55 2.22 -8.80 16.10
C VAL A 55 1.00 -8.55 15.20
N ALA A 56 -0.11 -8.06 15.78
CA ALA A 56 -1.29 -7.68 15.01
C ALA A 56 -1.02 -6.50 14.06
N LEU A 57 -0.24 -5.51 14.49
CA LEU A 57 0.16 -4.41 13.61
C LEU A 57 1.01 -4.90 12.44
N LEU A 58 1.97 -5.80 12.69
CA LEU A 58 2.81 -6.39 11.64
C LEU A 58 1.99 -7.20 10.63
N SER A 59 0.98 -7.94 11.09
CA SER A 59 0.13 -8.71 10.18
C SER A 59 -0.72 -7.81 9.28
N GLN A 60 -1.24 -6.70 9.81
CA GLN A 60 -1.96 -5.69 9.04
C GLN A 60 -1.06 -5.02 7.99
N GLN A 61 0.18 -4.66 8.36
CA GLN A 61 1.16 -4.09 7.42
C GLN A 61 1.52 -5.06 6.29
N ARG A 62 1.70 -6.35 6.60
CA ARG A 62 1.95 -7.37 5.59
C ARG A 62 0.77 -7.53 4.63
N LEU A 63 -0.45 -7.53 5.15
CA LEU A 63 -1.65 -7.61 4.32
C LEU A 63 -1.74 -6.42 3.36
N LEU A 64 -1.47 -5.20 3.85
CA LEU A 64 -1.46 -4.00 3.01
C LEU A 64 -0.41 -4.08 1.90
N LEU A 65 0.79 -4.58 2.20
CA LEU A 65 1.85 -4.79 1.20
C LEU A 65 1.44 -5.79 0.11
N GLU A 66 0.80 -6.89 0.47
CA GLU A 66 0.30 -7.85 -0.52
C GLU A 66 -0.81 -7.26 -1.39
N GLN A 67 -1.70 -6.44 -0.83
CA GLN A 67 -2.71 -5.71 -1.60
C GLN A 67 -2.09 -4.75 -2.62
N LEU A 68 -1.09 -3.97 -2.20
CA LEU A 68 -0.38 -3.06 -3.10
C LEU A 68 0.38 -3.80 -4.21
N LYS A 69 0.99 -4.94 -3.90
CA LYS A 69 1.64 -5.79 -4.90
C LYS A 69 0.65 -6.34 -5.91
N SER A 70 -0.51 -6.83 -5.47
CA SER A 70 -1.58 -7.31 -6.36
C SER A 70 -2.04 -6.20 -7.31
N ALA A 71 -2.39 -5.03 -6.76
CA ALA A 71 -2.83 -3.89 -7.54
C ALA A 71 -1.79 -3.44 -8.58
N ARG A 72 -0.50 -3.45 -8.22
CA ARG A 72 0.60 -3.18 -9.16
C ARG A 72 0.66 -4.22 -10.27
N SER A 73 0.51 -5.51 -9.94
CA SER A 73 0.53 -6.61 -10.92
C SER A 73 -0.61 -6.46 -11.92
N GLU A 74 -1.84 -6.25 -11.42
CA GLU A 74 -3.03 -6.06 -12.23
C GLU A 74 -2.91 -4.85 -13.17
N THR A 75 -2.36 -3.75 -12.67
CA THR A 75 -2.10 -2.54 -13.48
C THR A 75 -1.05 -2.80 -14.57
N SER A 76 -0.01 -3.58 -14.25
CA SER A 76 1.05 -3.94 -15.21
C SER A 76 0.50 -4.83 -16.32
N ASP A 77 -0.36 -5.78 -15.98
CA ASP A 77 -1.04 -6.65 -16.95
C ASP A 77 -2.01 -5.87 -17.83
N ALA A 78 -2.78 -4.95 -17.25
CA ALA A 78 -3.69 -4.08 -18.00
C ALA A 78 -2.90 -3.20 -19.00
N LEU A 79 -1.77 -2.64 -18.58
CA LEU A 79 -0.91 -1.84 -19.46
C LEU A 79 -0.34 -2.69 -20.60
N ARG A 80 0.10 -3.92 -20.31
CA ARG A 80 0.62 -4.84 -21.33
C ARG A 80 -0.44 -5.18 -22.37
N ARG A 81 -1.67 -5.51 -21.94
CA ARG A 81 -2.81 -5.74 -22.84
C ARG A 81 -3.10 -4.53 -23.72
N LEU A 82 -3.04 -3.32 -23.17
CA LEU A 82 -3.25 -2.09 -23.92
C LEU A 82 -2.16 -1.87 -24.99
N GLN A 83 -0.90 -2.14 -24.66
CA GLN A 83 0.21 -2.06 -25.62
C GLN A 83 0.07 -3.07 -26.76
N ASP A 84 -0.30 -4.31 -26.43
CA ASP A 84 -0.51 -5.37 -27.43
C ASP A 84 -1.69 -5.06 -28.34
N ASN A 85 -2.81 -4.57 -27.79
CA ASN A 85 -3.95 -4.09 -28.57
C ASN A 85 -3.58 -2.93 -29.50
N ARG A 86 -2.77 -1.98 -29.02
CA ARG A 86 -2.30 -0.85 -29.83
C ARG A 86 -1.43 -1.33 -31.00
N ARG A 87 -0.52 -2.28 -30.77
CA ARG A 87 0.30 -2.88 -31.83
C ARG A 87 -0.56 -3.62 -32.85
N GLY A 88 -1.54 -4.40 -32.39
CA GLY A 88 -2.49 -5.10 -33.26
C GLY A 88 -3.28 -4.14 -34.15
N ALA A 89 -3.85 -3.09 -33.56
CA ALA A 89 -4.59 -2.07 -34.32
C ALA A 89 -3.72 -1.35 -35.36
N GLN A 90 -2.47 -1.02 -35.02
CA GLN A 90 -1.52 -0.42 -35.97
C GLN A 90 -1.16 -1.38 -37.11
N ALA A 91 -0.97 -2.67 -36.84
CA ALA A 91 -0.70 -3.67 -37.87
C ALA A 91 -1.89 -3.84 -38.84
N TYR A 92 -3.12 -3.85 -38.32
CA TYR A 92 -4.33 -3.88 -39.14
C TYR A 92 -4.45 -2.65 -40.05
N LEU A 93 -4.22 -1.45 -39.52
CA LEU A 93 -4.26 -0.21 -40.31
C LEU A 93 -3.16 -0.16 -41.37
N ALA A 94 -1.96 -0.66 -41.07
CA ALA A 94 -0.86 -0.73 -42.03
C ALA A 94 -1.09 -1.77 -43.13
N GLY A 95 -1.72 -2.92 -42.79
CA GLY A 95 -2.01 -4.00 -43.74
C GLY A 95 -3.26 -3.77 -44.60
N ALA A 96 -4.23 -2.96 -44.14
CA ALA A 96 -5.45 -2.64 -44.89
C ALA A 96 -5.29 -1.45 -45.86
N GLY A 97 -4.15 -0.75 -45.83
CA GLY A 97 -3.85 0.41 -46.67
C GLY A 97 -2.88 0.13 -47.84
N GLY A 98 -2.54 -1.13 -48.11
CA GLY A 98 -1.71 -1.56 -49.25
C GLY A 98 -2.46 -2.55 -50.13
#